data_AF-A0A7D9IZL6-F1
#
_entry.id   AF-A0A7D9IZL6-F1
#
_cell.length_a   1.000
_cell.length_b   1.000
_cell.length_c   1.000
_cell.angle_alpha   90.00
_cell.angle_beta   90.00
_cell.angle_gamma   90.00
#
_symmetry.space_group_name_H-M   'P 1'
#
loop_
_entity.id
_entity.type
_entity.pdbx_description
1 polymer ?
#
loop_
_entity_poly.entity_id
_entity_poly.type
_entity_poly.pdbx_seq_one_letter_code
_entity_poly.pdbx_strand_id
1 'polypeptide(L)'
;MKNSKVVISSCEKDFILSCVRSGKRMDRRHTYDYRKLQISFGVDRGHCEVQLGKTRVLAQVSSEVVCPPPNRPSEGQLFFNLELSPMASPAYETG
;
A
#
# COMPACT_ATOMS: atom_id res chain seq x y z
N MET A 1 -0.23 -19.50 16.72
CA MET A 1 -0.46 -19.16 15.30
C MET A 1 -1.95 -18.94 15.08
N LYS A 2 -2.45 -17.71 15.25
CA LYS A 2 -3.87 -17.42 15.01
C LYS A 2 -4.07 -17.25 13.50
N ASN A 3 -4.99 -18.05 12.94
CA ASN A 3 -5.44 -17.93 11.57
C ASN A 3 -6.28 -16.64 11.44
N SER A 4 -5.65 -15.48 11.29
CA SER A 4 -6.31 -14.21 10.93
C SER A 4 -6.65 -14.16 9.43
N LYS A 5 -6.99 -15.30 8.84
CA LYS A 5 -7.56 -15.36 7.49
C LYS A 5 -9.01 -14.92 7.58
N VAL A 6 -9.33 -13.82 6.89
CA VAL A 6 -10.72 -13.40 6.69
C VAL A 6 -11.48 -14.56 6.05
N VAL A 7 -12.46 -15.11 6.75
CA VAL A 7 -13.28 -16.20 6.24
C VAL A 7 -14.30 -15.61 5.27
N ILE A 8 -14.27 -16.07 4.02
CA ILE A 8 -15.18 -15.62 2.96
C ILE A 8 -16.28 -16.68 2.82
N SER A 9 -17.53 -16.23 2.75
CA SER A 9 -18.69 -17.11 2.52
C SER A 9 -18.67 -17.71 1.11
N SER A 10 -19.18 -18.95 0.95
CA SER A 10 -19.33 -19.58 -0.38
C SER A 10 -20.22 -18.73 -1.29
N CYS A 11 -21.33 -18.20 -0.77
CA CYS A 11 -22.23 -17.33 -1.52
C CYS A 11 -21.55 -16.05 -2.02
N GLU A 12 -20.70 -15.43 -1.19
CA GLU A 12 -19.97 -14.22 -1.56
C GLU A 12 -18.97 -14.50 -2.67
N LYS A 13 -18.25 -15.62 -2.56
CA LYS A 13 -17.30 -16.07 -3.57
C LYS A 13 -17.99 -16.31 -4.92
N ASP A 14 -19.08 -17.06 -4.93
CA ASP A 14 -19.81 -17.39 -6.15
C ASP A 14 -20.44 -16.14 -6.79
N PHE A 15 -20.96 -15.23 -5.96
CA PHE A 15 -21.49 -13.95 -6.42
C PHE A 15 -20.41 -13.10 -7.10
N ILE A 16 -19.25 -12.90 -6.47
CA ILE A 16 -18.13 -12.14 -7.05
C ILE A 16 -17.71 -12.76 -8.39
N LEU A 17 -17.58 -14.08 -8.46
CA LEU A 17 -17.22 -14.78 -9.70
C LEU A 17 -18.26 -14.55 -10.82
N SER A 18 -19.56 -14.59 -10.50
CA SER A 18 -20.62 -14.29 -11.47
C SER A 18 -20.57 -12.86 -11.99
N CYS A 19 -20.25 -11.88 -11.13
CA CYS A 19 -20.11 -10.49 -11.51
C CYS A 19 -18.91 -10.27 -12.44
N VAL A 20 -17.78 -10.89 -12.14
CA VAL A 20 -16.59 -10.83 -13.00
C VAL A 20 -16.88 -11.41 -14.38
N ARG A 21 -17.59 -12.56 -14.47
CA ARG A 21 -18.00 -13.16 -15.76
C ARG A 21 -18.92 -12.26 -16.59
N SER A 22 -19.73 -11.42 -15.94
CA SER A 22 -20.59 -10.43 -16.60
C SER A 22 -19.90 -9.07 -16.85
N GLY A 23 -18.59 -8.98 -16.61
CA GLY A 23 -17.81 -7.76 -16.80
C GLY A 23 -18.12 -6.65 -15.79
N LYS A 24 -18.77 -6.97 -14.67
CA LYS A 24 -19.19 -6.01 -13.64
C LYS A 24 -18.31 -6.09 -12.40
N ARG A 25 -18.00 -4.93 -11.82
CA ARG A 25 -17.29 -4.79 -10.54
C ARG A 25 -18.22 -4.28 -9.44
N MET A 26 -17.90 -4.61 -8.19
CA MET A 26 -18.69 -4.21 -7.01
C MET A 26 -18.75 -2.70 -6.77
N ASP A 27 -17.68 -2.00 -7.14
CA ASP A 27 -17.57 -0.56 -7.03
C ASP A 27 -17.94 0.19 -8.32
N ARG A 28 -18.63 -0.49 -9.26
CA ARG A 28 -19.18 0.06 -10.51
C ARG A 28 -18.18 0.65 -11.49
N ARG A 29 -16.88 0.44 -11.27
CA ARG A 29 -15.83 0.79 -12.23
C ARG A 29 -15.81 -0.17 -13.42
N HIS A 30 -15.25 0.26 -14.55
CA HIS A 30 -14.89 -0.67 -15.61
C HIS A 30 -13.68 -1.53 -15.21
N THR A 31 -13.40 -2.55 -16.02
CA THR A 31 -12.30 -3.50 -15.79
C THR A 31 -10.94 -2.81 -15.74
N TYR A 32 -10.74 -1.76 -16.54
CA TYR A 32 -9.46 -1.06 -16.67
C TYR A 32 -9.40 0.29 -15.94
N ASP A 33 -10.48 0.72 -15.27
CA ASP A 33 -10.48 1.99 -14.55
C ASP A 33 -9.75 1.87 -13.21
N TYR A 34 -8.91 2.84 -12.89
CA TYR A 34 -8.32 3.00 -11.57
C TYR A 34 -9.32 3.54 -10.54
N ARG A 35 -9.01 3.38 -9.25
CA ARG A 35 -9.73 4.11 -8.18
C ARG A 35 -9.30 5.57 -8.21
N LYS A 36 -10.14 6.46 -7.68
CA LYS A 36 -9.80 7.88 -7.53
C LYS A 36 -8.50 8.01 -6.73
N LEU A 37 -7.51 8.66 -7.33
CA LEU A 37 -6.23 9.00 -6.72
C LEU A 37 -6.35 10.37 -6.04
N GLN A 38 -5.88 10.48 -4.81
CA GLN A 38 -5.72 11.74 -4.09
C GLN A 38 -4.30 11.79 -3.53
N ILE A 39 -3.64 12.94 -3.69
CA ILE A 39 -2.28 13.18 -3.24
C ILE A 39 -2.32 14.42 -2.35
N SER A 40 -1.82 14.28 -1.12
CA SER A 40 -1.77 15.33 -0.12
C SER A 40 -0.34 15.49 0.38
N PHE A 41 0.14 16.72 0.46
CA PHE A 41 1.47 17.03 0.97
C PHE A 41 1.38 17.53 2.40
N GLY A 42 2.38 17.16 3.22
CA GLY A 42 2.50 17.64 4.59
C GLY A 42 3.06 19.06 4.68
N VAL A 43 3.24 19.52 5.91
CA VAL A 43 3.92 20.80 6.20
C VAL A 43 5.40 20.69 5.86
N ASP A 44 6.02 19.57 6.21
CA ASP A 44 7.45 19.33 6.01
C ASP A 44 7.75 18.80 4.62
N ARG A 45 8.92 19.18 4.09
CA ARG A 45 9.43 18.62 2.84
C ARG A 45 9.75 17.13 3.01
N GLY A 46 9.39 16.35 2.00
CA GLY A 46 9.57 14.90 2.03
C GLY A 46 8.39 14.13 2.61
N HIS A 47 7.33 14.81 3.08
CA HIS A 47 6.09 14.18 3.56
C HIS A 47 5.01 14.14 2.48
N CYS A 48 4.55 12.94 2.10
CA CYS A 48 3.46 12.74 1.14
C CYS A 48 2.50 11.65 1.60
N GLU A 49 1.21 11.95 1.59
CA GLU A 49 0.14 10.98 1.79
C GLU A 49 -0.61 10.75 0.47
N VAL A 50 -0.71 9.49 0.04
CA VAL A 50 -1.42 9.11 -1.19
C VAL A 50 -2.57 8.18 -0.84
N GLN A 51 -3.75 8.49 -1.39
CA GLN A 51 -4.94 7.67 -1.25
C GLN A 51 -5.41 7.15 -2.60
N LEU A 52 -5.56 5.84 -2.72
CA LEU A 52 -6.13 5.15 -3.89
C LEU A 52 -7.45 4.50 -3.47
N GLY A 53 -8.54 5.27 -3.52
CA GLY A 53 -9.82 4.89 -2.93
C GLY A 53 -9.73 4.73 -1.41
N LYS A 54 -9.87 3.50 -0.91
CA LYS A 54 -9.78 3.19 0.53
C LYS A 54 -8.37 2.82 1.00
N THR A 55 -7.42 2.68 0.09
CA THR A 55 -6.03 2.34 0.41
C THR A 55 -5.25 3.64 0.62
N ARG A 56 -4.62 3.79 1.79
CA ARG A 56 -3.83 4.97 2.16
C ARG A 56 -2.38 4.56 2.41
N VAL A 57 -1.43 5.33 1.89
CA VAL A 57 0.01 5.14 2.07
C VAL A 57 0.64 6.47 2.44
N LEU A 58 1.54 6.42 3.42
CA LEU A 58 2.36 7.55 3.84
C LEU A 58 3.81 7.31 3.41
N ALA A 59 4.44 8.32 2.82
CA ALA A 59 5.85 8.31 2.46
C ALA A 59 6.56 9.50 3.13
N GLN A 60 7.69 9.20 3.78
CA GLN A 60 8.58 10.19 4.38
C GLN A 60 9.99 9.98 3.82
N VAL A 61 10.61 11.05 3.33
CA VAL A 61 12.01 11.06 2.88
C VAL A 61 12.84 11.88 3.86
N SER A 62 13.94 11.29 4.33
CA SER A 62 14.97 11.94 5.14
C SER A 62 16.34 11.74 4.50
N SER A 63 17.30 12.60 4.84
CA SER A 63 18.67 12.53 4.36
C SER A 63 19.64 12.87 5.48
N GLU A 64 20.75 12.14 5.55
CA GLU A 64 21.83 12.34 6.52
C GLU A 64 23.19 12.37 5.83
N VAL A 65 24.16 13.06 6.43
CA VAL A 65 25.54 13.09 5.94
C VAL A 65 26.32 11.97 6.63
N VAL A 66 26.71 10.96 5.85
CA VAL A 66 27.42 9.78 6.32
C VAL A 66 28.62 9.47 5.41
N CYS A 67 29.63 8.80 5.97
CA CYS A 67 30.78 8.36 5.17
C CYS A 67 30.33 7.33 4.11
N PRO A 68 30.80 7.47 2.86
CA PRO A 68 30.46 6.51 1.81
C PRO A 68 31.09 5.14 2.11
N PRO A 69 30.47 4.05 1.61
CA PRO A 69 30.96 2.71 1.87
C PRO A 69 32.33 2.52 1.18
N PRO A 70 33.26 1.75 1.78
CA PRO A 70 34.62 1.61 1.27
C PRO A 70 34.67 0.99 -0.13
N ASN A 71 33.67 0.18 -0.49
CA ASN A 71 33.56 -0.42 -1.82
C ASN A 71 33.16 0.58 -2.91
N ARG A 72 32.52 1.71 -2.56
CA ARG A 72 32.05 2.75 -3.49
C ARG A 72 32.21 4.16 -2.86
N PRO A 73 33.43 4.70 -2.84
CA PRO A 73 33.73 5.97 -2.15
C PRO A 73 33.18 7.22 -2.87
N SER A 74 32.81 7.12 -4.15
CA SER A 74 32.33 8.25 -4.97
C SER A 74 30.81 8.35 -5.07
N GLU A 75 30.06 7.46 -4.41
CA GLU A 75 28.60 7.37 -4.52
C GLU A 75 27.93 7.44 -3.14
N GLY A 76 26.76 8.08 -3.09
CA GLY A 76 25.89 8.07 -1.91
C GLY A 76 25.07 6.78 -1.79
N GLN A 77 24.43 6.59 -0.64
CA GLN A 77 23.55 5.46 -0.39
C GLN A 77 22.09 5.90 -0.36
N LEU A 78 21.21 5.05 -0.86
CA LEU A 78 19.76 5.22 -0.80
C LEU A 78 19.15 4.01 -0.11
N PHE A 79 18.38 4.25 0.93
CA PHE A 79 17.71 3.21 1.69
C PHE A 79 16.20 3.34 1.54
N PHE A 80 15.53 2.24 1.21
CA PHE A 80 14.08 2.16 1.14
C PHE A 80 13.59 1.25 2.26
N ASN A 81 12.68 1.76 3.08
CA ASN A 81 11.97 0.97 4.07
C ASN A 81 10.48 0.95 3.75
N LEU A 82 9.86 -0.21 3.90
CA LEU A 82 8.41 -0.37 3.81
C LEU A 82 7.93 -1.12 5.05
N GLU A 83 7.12 -0.44 5.86
CA GLU A 83 6.52 -1.01 7.05
C GLU A 83 5.01 -1.22 6.84
N LEU A 84 4.50 -2.39 7.24
CA LEU A 84 3.08 -2.68 7.26
C LEU A 84 2.55 -2.52 8.68
N SER A 85 1.94 -1.37 8.96
CA SER A 85 1.39 -1.10 10.29
C SER A 85 0.24 -2.06 10.62
N PRO A 86 0.13 -2.55 11.88
CA PRO A 86 -1.05 -3.26 12.37
C PRO A 86 -2.37 -2.47 12.21
N MET A 87 -2.29 -1.14 12.08
CA MET A 87 -3.45 -0.30 11.76
C MET A 87 -4.02 -0.57 10.36
N ALA A 88 -3.21 -1.07 9.43
CA ALA A 88 -3.64 -1.35 8.07
C ALA A 88 -4.47 -2.65 7.96
N SER A 89 -4.19 -3.65 8.80
CA SER A 89 -4.95 -4.89 8.86
C SER A 89 -4.70 -5.62 10.18
N PRO A 90 -5.72 -6.26 10.79
CA PRO A 90 -5.54 -7.16 11.94
C PRO A 90 -4.64 -8.36 11.65
N ALA A 91 -4.36 -8.65 10.37
CA ALA A 91 -3.44 -9.70 9.96
C ALA A 91 -1.96 -9.28 10.02
N TYR A 92 -1.67 -7.98 10.12
CA TYR A 92 -0.32 -7.48 10.27
C TYR A 92 0.03 -7.42 11.76
N GLU A 93 0.92 -8.31 12.19
CA GLU A 93 1.50 -8.29 13.53
C GLU A 93 2.69 -7.31 13.55
N THR A 94 2.97 -6.72 14.71
CA THR A 94 4.16 -5.90 14.90
C THR A 94 5.39 -6.81 14.94
N GLY A 95 6.21 -6.82 13.90
CA GLY A 95 7.43 -7.64 13.85
C GLY A 95 8.14 -7.61 12.51
#